data_AF-A0A2D9XV37-F1
#
_entry.id   AF-A0A2D9XV37-F1
#
_cell.length_a   1.000
_cell.length_b   1.000
_cell.length_c   1.000
_cell.angle_alpha   90.00
_cell.angle_beta   90.00
_cell.angle_gamma   90.00
#
_symmetry.space_group_name_H-M   'P 1'
#
loop_
_entity.id
_entity.type
_entity.pdbx_description
1 polymer ?
#
loop_
_entity_poly.entity_id
_entity_poly.type
_entity_poly.pdbx_seq_one_letter_code
_entity_poly.pdbx_strand_id
1 'polypeptide(L)'
;MKKLSLFLLLVLFATIGCEKLMKEDIFVEDPELQALSDGLDADIGLSKSSINAFNDALNRHGKDGKHRRDPGFLWKVAAELQAELSDDEKQRLFGWMDDQLVPYLYGANMDKRGGDRPGGPHSSGADIKMLYTVLDDAQKETLRTILESYRTQMSAVMNKVKDGTLDRDAAKAELEALETSMDAEIDALLTDDQKAAIDAMLAEMKQKMDAMRQAAHDAMVGALEMSSEQEISLETINKESAEAQKSLMEKAKTEEMGREDLKEALTQLIADRNSKIEALFNEKQVETIKIYTALSMQYSKHCGQKRDDKGNRGDGGGKK
;
A
#
# COMPACT_ATOMS: atom_id res chain seq x y z
N MET A 1 -64.30 26.09 31.69
CA MET A 1 -62.84 26.07 31.98
C MET A 1 -62.20 24.86 31.28
N LYS A 2 -61.87 24.99 29.99
CA LYS A 2 -61.26 23.92 29.16
C LYS A 2 -60.37 24.55 28.08
N LYS A 3 -59.41 25.41 28.44
CA LYS A 3 -58.43 25.99 27.48
C LYS A 3 -57.05 26.31 28.08
N LEU A 4 -56.65 25.67 29.19
CA LEU A 4 -55.35 25.93 29.84
C LEU A 4 -54.49 24.68 30.08
N SER A 5 -54.96 23.49 29.70
CA SER A 5 -54.23 22.22 29.93
C SER A 5 -53.45 21.71 28.70
N LEU A 6 -53.54 22.39 27.54
CA LEU A 6 -52.89 21.92 26.30
C LEU A 6 -51.51 22.57 26.05
N PHE A 7 -51.18 23.65 26.74
CA PHE A 7 -49.91 24.38 26.54
C PHE A 7 -48.77 23.94 27.48
N LEU A 8 -49.04 23.10 28.48
CA LEU A 8 -48.01 22.62 29.42
C LEU A 8 -47.38 21.27 29.02
N LEU A 9 -47.93 20.59 28.02
CA LEU A 9 -47.38 19.33 27.48
C LEU A 9 -46.47 19.53 26.25
N LEU A 10 -46.39 20.75 25.71
CA LEU A 10 -45.53 21.10 24.57
C LEU A 10 -44.18 21.72 24.97
N VAL A 11 -43.96 22.00 26.26
CA VAL A 11 -42.69 22.56 26.77
C VAL A 11 -41.79 21.50 27.44
N LEU A 12 -42.34 20.33 27.78
CA LEU A 12 -41.58 19.22 28.40
C LEU A 12 -40.88 18.28 27.40
N PHE A 13 -41.07 18.48 26.10
CA PHE A 13 -40.31 17.78 25.04
C PHE A 13 -39.13 18.59 24.48
N ALA A 14 -38.91 19.81 24.96
CA ALA A 14 -37.82 20.67 24.46
C ALA A 14 -36.53 20.60 25.31
N THR A 15 -36.53 19.91 26.45
CA THR A 15 -35.40 19.93 27.40
C THR A 15 -34.80 18.56 27.71
N ILE A 16 -35.20 17.51 26.98
CA ILE A 16 -34.56 16.18 27.06
C ILE A 16 -34.31 15.72 25.63
N GLY A 17 -33.13 16.05 25.08
CA GLY A 17 -32.65 15.41 23.85
C GLY A 17 -31.83 16.24 22.86
N CYS A 18 -31.71 17.57 23.00
CA CYS A 18 -30.74 18.36 22.22
C CYS A 18 -29.35 18.46 22.87
N GLU A 19 -29.08 17.71 23.94
CA GLU A 19 -27.74 17.62 24.55
C GLU A 19 -26.78 16.68 23.79
N LYS A 20 -27.24 16.01 22.73
CA LYS A 20 -26.36 15.24 21.81
C LYS A 20 -25.79 16.07 20.65
N LEU A 21 -26.10 17.36 20.56
CA LEU A 21 -25.87 18.17 19.34
C LEU A 21 -24.59 19.03 19.32
N MET A 22 -23.72 18.94 20.33
CA MET A 22 -22.40 19.57 20.27
C MET A 22 -21.35 18.59 20.81
N LYS A 23 -21.08 17.50 20.08
CA LYS A 23 -19.76 16.86 20.23
C LYS A 23 -18.74 17.90 19.83
N GLU A 24 -17.84 18.24 20.75
CA GLU A 24 -16.66 19.06 20.45
C GLU A 24 -15.91 18.47 19.25
N ASP A 25 -15.25 19.32 18.48
CA ASP A 25 -14.49 18.87 17.32
C ASP A 25 -13.35 17.96 17.81
N ILE A 26 -13.30 16.73 17.29
CA ILE A 26 -12.25 15.77 17.64
C ILE A 26 -11.09 16.02 16.68
N PHE A 27 -9.94 16.42 17.21
CA PHE A 27 -8.72 16.65 16.43
C PHE A 27 -7.88 15.37 16.36
N VAL A 28 -7.22 15.13 15.23
CA VAL A 28 -6.28 14.02 15.09
C VAL A 28 -4.93 14.43 15.66
N GLU A 29 -4.38 13.61 16.57
CA GLU A 29 -3.14 13.92 17.28
C GLU A 29 -1.89 13.79 16.38
N ASP A 30 -1.90 12.79 15.51
CA ASP A 30 -0.81 12.51 14.57
C ASP A 30 -0.96 13.35 13.29
N PRO A 31 0.02 14.17 12.90
CA PRO A 31 -0.09 15.03 11.72
C PRO A 31 -0.26 14.28 10.39
N GLU A 32 0.27 13.06 10.26
CA GLU A 32 0.08 12.25 9.05
C GLU A 32 -1.36 11.74 8.99
N LEU A 33 -1.90 11.29 10.12
CA LEU A 33 -3.29 10.87 10.22
C LEU A 33 -4.27 12.05 10.07
N GLN A 34 -3.91 13.26 10.51
CA GLN A 34 -4.70 14.46 10.24
C GLN A 34 -4.77 14.72 8.72
N ALA A 35 -3.64 14.61 8.01
CA ALA A 35 -3.63 14.77 6.55
C ALA A 35 -4.44 13.68 5.82
N LEU A 36 -4.47 12.45 6.35
CA LEU A 36 -5.39 11.40 5.87
C LEU A 36 -6.85 11.82 6.09
N SER A 37 -7.19 12.36 7.27
CA SER A 37 -8.54 12.81 7.59
C SER A 37 -9.01 13.93 6.64
N ASP A 38 -8.20 14.98 6.52
CA ASP A 38 -8.47 16.11 5.65
C ASP A 38 -8.58 15.68 4.18
N GLY A 39 -7.76 14.72 3.75
CA GLY A 39 -7.79 14.18 2.40
C GLY A 39 -9.08 13.44 2.07
N LEU A 40 -9.58 12.62 2.99
CA LEU A 40 -10.87 11.93 2.79
C LEU A 40 -12.03 12.93 2.80
N ASP A 41 -12.04 13.87 3.74
CA ASP A 41 -13.08 14.92 3.80
C ASP A 41 -13.12 15.76 2.51
N ALA A 42 -11.96 16.16 2.00
CA ALA A 42 -11.87 16.91 0.76
C ALA A 42 -12.44 16.15 -0.45
N ASP A 43 -12.31 14.82 -0.47
CA ASP A 43 -12.73 14.00 -1.59
C ASP A 43 -14.24 13.70 -1.57
N ILE A 44 -14.85 13.49 -0.39
CA ILE A 44 -16.27 13.06 -0.29
C ILE A 44 -17.19 13.98 0.53
N GLY A 45 -16.65 15.02 1.16
CA GLY A 45 -17.39 15.99 1.98
C GLY A 45 -18.11 15.34 3.16
N LEU A 46 -17.37 15.00 4.21
CA LEU A 46 -17.90 14.33 5.40
C LEU A 46 -18.78 15.28 6.22
N SER A 47 -19.83 14.72 6.81
CA SER A 47 -20.63 15.38 7.81
C SER A 47 -19.81 15.60 9.09
N LYS A 48 -20.21 16.58 9.91
CA LYS A 48 -19.57 16.81 11.21
C LYS A 48 -19.55 15.56 12.11
N SER A 49 -20.57 14.71 12.03
CA SER A 49 -20.60 13.47 12.80
C SER A 49 -19.59 12.46 12.27
N SER A 50 -19.54 12.29 10.95
CA SER A 50 -18.69 11.32 10.26
C SER A 50 -17.20 11.67 10.39
N ILE A 51 -16.83 12.95 10.26
CA ILE A 51 -15.45 13.39 10.45
C ILE A 51 -14.99 13.23 11.90
N ASN A 52 -15.84 13.51 12.89
CA ASN A 52 -15.52 13.29 14.29
C ASN A 52 -15.36 11.80 14.61
N ALA A 53 -16.22 10.93 14.07
CA ALA A 53 -16.09 9.49 14.22
C ALA A 53 -14.79 8.98 13.57
N PHE A 54 -14.45 9.50 12.40
CA PHE A 54 -13.20 9.15 11.73
C PHE A 54 -11.97 9.59 12.52
N ASN A 55 -11.94 10.83 13.01
CA ASN A 55 -10.84 11.34 13.82
C ASN A 55 -10.66 10.56 15.12
N ASP A 56 -11.76 10.18 15.78
CA ASP A 56 -11.72 9.34 16.96
C ASP A 56 -11.17 7.94 16.65
N ALA A 57 -11.60 7.32 15.56
CA ALA A 57 -11.07 6.04 15.10
C ALA A 57 -9.56 6.11 14.77
N LEU A 58 -9.12 7.19 14.12
CA LEU A 58 -7.71 7.43 13.81
C LEU A 58 -6.87 7.57 15.08
N ASN A 59 -7.32 8.33 16.08
CA ASN A 59 -6.60 8.46 17.35
C ASN A 59 -6.54 7.13 18.10
N ARG A 60 -7.68 6.43 18.19
CA ARG A 60 -7.78 5.16 18.94
C ARG A 60 -6.92 4.05 18.33
N HIS A 61 -6.92 3.91 17.01
CA HIS A 61 -6.15 2.88 16.31
C HIS A 61 -4.75 3.33 15.91
N GLY A 62 -4.47 4.63 15.98
CA GLY A 62 -3.20 5.25 15.57
C GLY A 62 -2.01 4.88 16.46
N LYS A 63 -2.27 4.35 17.66
CA LYS A 63 -1.27 3.85 18.64
C LYS A 63 -0.12 4.83 18.89
N ASP A 64 -0.44 6.07 19.22
CA ASP A 64 0.56 7.12 19.51
C ASP A 64 1.57 7.32 18.36
N GLY A 65 1.07 7.36 17.10
CA GLY A 65 1.90 7.50 15.90
C GLY A 65 2.59 6.21 15.43
N LYS A 66 2.23 5.05 15.99
CA LYS A 66 2.75 3.73 15.57
C LYS A 66 1.86 3.01 14.56
N HIS A 67 0.88 3.69 13.97
CA HIS A 67 -0.01 3.18 12.92
C HIS A 67 0.74 2.45 11.79
N ARG A 68 1.91 2.95 11.36
CA ARG A 68 2.77 2.30 10.34
C ARG A 68 3.23 0.88 10.69
N ARG A 69 3.23 0.50 11.97
CA ARG A 69 3.65 -0.82 12.47
C ARG A 69 2.48 -1.76 12.74
N ASP A 70 1.24 -1.27 12.65
CA ASP A 70 0.06 -2.10 12.81
C ASP A 70 -0.51 -2.47 11.43
N PRO A 71 -0.28 -3.69 10.92
CA PRO A 71 -0.78 -4.11 9.62
C PRO A 71 -2.31 -4.13 9.53
N GLY A 72 -3.01 -4.13 10.67
CA GLY A 72 -4.47 -4.09 10.76
C GLY A 72 -5.05 -2.69 10.99
N PHE A 73 -4.24 -1.64 11.05
CA PHE A 73 -4.68 -0.28 11.39
C PHE A 73 -5.87 0.18 10.52
N LEU A 74 -5.69 0.21 9.20
CA LEU A 74 -6.72 0.69 8.28
C LEU A 74 -7.94 -0.22 8.22
N TRP A 75 -7.79 -1.52 8.47
CA TRP A 75 -8.91 -2.47 8.54
C TRP A 75 -9.84 -2.17 9.72
N LYS A 76 -9.27 -1.86 10.88
CA LYS A 76 -10.04 -1.47 12.08
C LYS A 76 -10.78 -0.16 11.85
N VAL A 77 -10.08 0.82 11.29
CA VAL A 77 -10.66 2.13 10.95
C VAL A 77 -11.78 1.97 9.92
N ALA A 78 -11.58 1.17 8.87
CA ALA A 78 -12.59 0.92 7.84
C ALA A 78 -13.86 0.26 8.40
N ALA A 79 -13.72 -0.72 9.28
CA ALA A 79 -14.85 -1.38 9.92
C ALA A 79 -15.69 -0.43 10.78
N GLU A 80 -15.06 0.50 11.49
CA GLU A 80 -15.78 1.53 12.25
C GLU A 80 -16.45 2.55 11.33
N LEU A 81 -15.76 3.02 10.29
CA LEU A 81 -16.34 3.97 9.33
C LEU A 81 -17.54 3.36 8.58
N GLN A 82 -17.54 2.06 8.31
CA GLN A 82 -18.69 1.39 7.68
C GLN A 82 -19.98 1.62 8.47
N ALA A 83 -19.92 1.66 9.80
CA ALA A 83 -21.07 1.89 10.67
C ALA A 83 -21.43 3.38 10.84
N GLU A 84 -20.47 4.28 10.67
CA GLU A 84 -20.60 5.71 11.00
C GLU A 84 -20.87 6.59 9.77
N LEU A 85 -20.47 6.17 8.57
CA LEU A 85 -20.78 6.88 7.33
C LEU A 85 -22.26 6.71 6.98
N SER A 86 -22.88 7.82 6.58
CA SER A 86 -24.22 7.81 5.99
C SER A 86 -24.25 7.18 4.60
N ASP A 87 -25.42 6.73 4.17
CA ASP A 87 -25.62 6.14 2.83
C ASP A 87 -25.21 7.12 1.71
N ASP A 88 -25.49 8.42 1.87
CA ASP A 88 -25.08 9.46 0.91
C ASP A 88 -23.55 9.59 0.82
N GLU A 89 -22.84 9.54 1.94
CA GLU A 89 -21.37 9.59 1.98
C GLU A 89 -20.76 8.33 1.35
N LYS A 90 -21.32 7.16 1.68
CA LYS A 90 -20.95 5.88 1.07
C LYS A 90 -21.18 5.91 -0.44
N GLN A 91 -22.32 6.41 -0.90
CA GLN A 91 -22.63 6.50 -2.31
C GLN A 91 -21.63 7.39 -3.06
N ARG A 92 -21.24 8.55 -2.49
CA ARG A 92 -20.20 9.41 -3.09
C ARG A 92 -18.85 8.70 -3.16
N LEU A 93 -18.46 8.04 -2.07
CA LEU A 93 -17.19 7.31 -2.00
C LEU A 93 -17.15 6.15 -3.02
N PHE A 94 -18.17 5.30 -3.01
CA PHE A 94 -18.21 4.11 -3.85
C PHE A 94 -18.45 4.45 -5.32
N GLY A 95 -19.28 5.46 -5.61
CA GLY A 95 -19.49 5.94 -6.97
C GLY A 95 -18.19 6.39 -7.63
N TRP A 96 -17.35 7.15 -6.90
CA TRP A 96 -16.02 7.51 -7.40
C TRP A 96 -15.14 6.28 -7.65
N MET A 97 -15.16 5.29 -6.75
CA MET A 97 -14.38 4.06 -6.92
C MET A 97 -14.83 3.23 -8.12
N ASP A 98 -16.13 3.16 -8.36
CA ASP A 98 -16.73 2.40 -9.46
C ASP A 98 -16.45 3.10 -10.80
N ASP A 99 -16.57 4.44 -10.85
CA ASP A 99 -16.22 5.26 -12.02
C ASP A 99 -14.74 5.16 -12.40
N GLN A 100 -13.86 5.03 -11.41
CA GLN A 100 -12.41 4.85 -11.62
C GLN A 100 -12.00 3.39 -11.76
N LEU A 101 -12.94 2.44 -11.66
CA LEU A 101 -12.71 1.01 -11.65
C LEU A 101 -11.55 0.60 -10.73
N VAL A 102 -11.60 1.08 -9.47
CA VAL A 102 -10.53 0.83 -8.50
C VAL A 102 -10.47 -0.66 -8.17
N PRO A 103 -9.32 -1.34 -8.33
CA PRO A 103 -9.18 -2.74 -7.93
C PRO A 103 -9.22 -2.89 -6.40
N TYR A 104 -10.14 -3.71 -5.87
CA TYR A 104 -10.22 -3.98 -4.43
C TYR A 104 -9.27 -5.09 -4.01
N LEU A 105 -8.71 -5.07 -2.80
CA LEU A 105 -7.88 -6.18 -2.27
C LEU A 105 -6.70 -6.62 -3.17
N TYR A 106 -6.34 -5.82 -4.17
CA TYR A 106 -5.31 -6.16 -5.18
C TYR A 106 -3.87 -6.12 -4.59
N GLY A 107 -3.77 -5.84 -3.29
CA GLY A 107 -2.55 -5.99 -2.48
C GLY A 107 -2.77 -6.69 -1.14
N ALA A 108 -3.95 -7.26 -0.88
CA ALA A 108 -4.22 -8.03 0.35
C ALA A 108 -3.46 -9.38 0.34
N ASN A 109 -3.21 -9.94 -0.85
CA ASN A 109 -2.20 -10.96 -1.07
C ASN A 109 -0.85 -10.26 -1.37
N MET A 110 -0.15 -9.88 -0.30
CA MET A 110 1.25 -9.43 -0.31
C MET A 110 2.25 -10.52 -0.75
N ASP A 111 1.76 -11.57 -1.39
CA ASP A 111 2.52 -12.78 -1.71
C ASP A 111 3.43 -12.57 -2.92
N LYS A 112 3.20 -11.52 -3.73
CA LYS A 112 3.91 -11.31 -5.00
C LYS A 112 4.28 -9.87 -5.34
N ARG A 113 4.38 -8.97 -4.36
CA ARG A 113 4.99 -7.63 -4.58
C ARG A 113 6.52 -7.62 -4.47
N GLY A 114 7.14 -8.77 -4.21
CA GLY A 114 8.49 -9.04 -4.68
C GLY A 114 8.34 -9.65 -6.07
N GLY A 115 8.67 -8.90 -7.12
CA GLY A 115 8.76 -9.50 -8.43
C GLY A 115 9.79 -10.63 -8.37
N ASP A 116 9.35 -11.86 -8.54
CA ASP A 116 10.19 -12.85 -9.20
C ASP A 116 10.50 -12.26 -10.57
N ARG A 117 11.64 -11.56 -10.68
CA ARG A 117 12.22 -11.29 -11.97
C ARG A 117 12.40 -12.66 -12.65
N PRO A 118 11.86 -12.87 -13.85
CA PRO A 118 12.19 -14.05 -14.63
C PRO A 118 13.66 -13.88 -15.05
N GLY A 119 14.58 -14.48 -14.28
CA GLY A 119 16.02 -14.40 -14.52
C GLY A 119 16.85 -14.80 -13.30
N GLY A 120 17.10 -16.10 -13.16
CA GLY A 120 18.29 -16.65 -12.49
C GLY A 120 18.41 -16.55 -10.96
N PRO A 121 19.24 -17.41 -10.35
CA PRO A 121 19.57 -17.33 -8.93
C PRO A 121 20.53 -16.17 -8.70
N HIS A 122 20.03 -14.97 -8.39
CA HIS A 122 20.90 -13.88 -7.93
C HIS A 122 21.44 -14.21 -6.54
N SER A 123 22.77 -14.28 -6.46
CA SER A 123 23.53 -14.57 -5.25
C SER A 123 23.50 -13.39 -4.29
N SER A 124 22.65 -13.53 -3.28
CA SER A 124 22.90 -13.26 -1.85
C SER A 124 21.64 -12.78 -1.13
N GLY A 125 20.61 -12.32 -1.85
CA GLY A 125 19.38 -11.77 -1.24
C GLY A 125 19.59 -10.55 -0.33
N ALA A 126 20.84 -10.10 -0.15
CA ALA A 126 21.25 -9.09 0.81
C ALA A 126 21.37 -7.73 0.12
N ASP A 127 20.56 -6.76 0.56
CA ASP A 127 20.75 -5.36 0.17
C ASP A 127 22.16 -4.90 0.60
N ILE A 128 22.78 -4.03 -0.20
CA ILE A 128 24.04 -3.33 0.11
C ILE A 128 24.04 -2.83 1.56
N LYS A 129 22.91 -2.27 2.03
CA LYS A 129 22.79 -1.80 3.42
C LYS A 129 23.04 -2.91 4.45
N MET A 130 22.57 -4.13 4.19
CA MET A 130 22.81 -5.30 5.03
C MET A 130 24.27 -5.73 4.96
N LEU A 131 24.91 -5.72 3.78
CA LEU A 131 26.34 -6.04 3.67
C LEU A 131 27.18 -5.13 4.58
N TYR A 132 26.90 -3.82 4.59
CA TYR A 132 27.61 -2.86 5.44
C TYR A 132 27.51 -3.14 6.96
N THR A 133 26.55 -3.95 7.43
CA THR A 133 26.43 -4.28 8.87
C THR A 133 27.37 -5.41 9.30
N VAL A 134 27.82 -6.24 8.35
CA VAL A 134 28.68 -7.41 8.64
C VAL A 134 30.12 -7.23 8.17
N LEU A 135 30.37 -6.30 7.25
CA LEU A 135 31.71 -6.01 6.72
C LEU A 135 32.59 -5.22 7.72
N ASP A 136 33.88 -5.52 7.70
CA ASP A 136 34.90 -4.66 8.33
C ASP A 136 35.22 -3.43 7.47
N ASP A 137 36.05 -2.52 7.98
CA ASP A 137 36.35 -1.26 7.31
C ASP A 137 37.18 -1.41 6.02
N ALA A 138 38.03 -2.44 5.93
CA ALA A 138 38.79 -2.72 4.72
C ALA A 138 37.88 -3.30 3.64
N GLN A 139 37.00 -4.23 4.00
CA GLN A 139 36.03 -4.81 3.08
C GLN A 139 35.02 -3.76 2.60
N LYS A 140 34.58 -2.84 3.46
CA LYS A 140 33.71 -1.72 3.04
C LYS A 140 34.35 -0.87 1.95
N GLU A 141 35.66 -0.62 2.04
CA GLU A 141 36.37 0.15 1.02
C GLU A 141 36.49 -0.61 -0.31
N THR A 142 36.77 -1.91 -0.23
CA THR A 142 36.75 -2.79 -1.41
C THR A 142 35.36 -2.83 -2.04
N LEU A 143 34.30 -2.96 -1.24
CA LEU A 143 32.91 -2.93 -1.72
C LEU A 143 32.59 -1.62 -2.45
N ARG A 144 33.00 -0.46 -1.92
CA ARG A 144 32.82 0.83 -2.62
C ARG A 144 33.47 0.84 -3.99
N THR A 145 34.71 0.36 -4.06
CA THR A 145 35.46 0.29 -5.32
C THR A 145 34.76 -0.61 -6.34
N ILE A 146 34.27 -1.78 -5.92
CA ILE A 146 33.47 -2.70 -6.75
C ILE A 146 32.22 -1.95 -7.26
N LEU A 147 31.43 -1.38 -6.37
CA LEU A 147 30.17 -0.69 -6.73
C LEU A 147 30.39 0.49 -7.68
N GLU A 148 31.45 1.28 -7.50
CA GLU A 148 31.78 2.40 -8.40
C GLU A 148 32.19 1.93 -9.79
N SER A 149 32.96 0.84 -9.87
CA SER A 149 33.36 0.21 -11.13
C SER A 149 32.13 -0.28 -11.90
N TYR A 150 31.27 -1.09 -11.27
CA TYR A 150 30.09 -1.64 -11.93
C TYR A 150 29.06 -0.57 -12.27
N ARG A 151 28.88 0.46 -11.44
CA ARG A 151 28.06 1.64 -11.77
C ARG A 151 28.53 2.30 -13.07
N THR A 152 29.84 2.44 -13.26
CA THR A 152 30.42 3.03 -14.47
C THR A 152 30.16 2.15 -15.69
N GLN A 153 30.37 0.84 -15.56
CA GLN A 153 30.13 -0.13 -16.64
C GLN A 153 28.66 -0.18 -17.04
N MET A 154 27.74 -0.31 -16.08
CA MET A 154 26.29 -0.29 -16.34
C MET A 154 25.84 1.03 -16.97
N SER A 155 26.40 2.16 -16.54
CA SER A 155 26.11 3.47 -17.16
C SER A 155 26.56 3.52 -18.62
N ALA A 156 27.68 2.89 -18.96
CA ALA A 156 28.15 2.80 -20.35
C ALA A 156 27.18 1.98 -21.21
N VAL A 157 26.68 0.83 -20.73
CA VAL A 157 25.64 0.04 -21.42
C VAL A 157 24.39 0.89 -21.65
N MET A 158 23.92 1.59 -20.62
CA MET A 158 22.74 2.46 -20.74
C MET A 158 22.94 3.62 -21.70
N ASN A 159 24.17 4.15 -21.83
CA ASN A 159 24.47 5.18 -22.82
C ASN A 159 24.41 4.64 -24.25
N LYS A 160 24.88 3.40 -24.50
CA LYS A 160 24.73 2.73 -25.80
C LYS A 160 23.27 2.49 -26.20
N VAL A 161 22.39 2.30 -25.22
CA VAL A 161 20.94 2.22 -25.51
C VAL A 161 20.38 3.58 -25.90
N LYS A 162 20.83 4.65 -25.22
CA LYS A 162 20.36 6.03 -25.49
C LYS A 162 20.83 6.54 -26.84
N ASP A 163 22.05 6.22 -27.25
CA ASP A 163 22.60 6.62 -28.54
C ASP A 163 22.16 5.70 -29.70
N GLY A 164 21.38 4.65 -29.40
CA GLY A 164 20.83 3.71 -30.38
C GLY A 164 21.84 2.70 -30.92
N THR A 165 23.04 2.62 -30.35
CA THR A 165 24.08 1.66 -30.76
C THR A 165 23.89 0.26 -30.16
N LEU A 166 23.02 0.12 -29.15
CA LEU A 166 22.66 -1.16 -28.54
C LEU A 166 21.14 -1.26 -28.38
N ASP A 167 20.55 -2.35 -28.86
CA ASP A 167 19.13 -2.60 -28.64
C ASP A 167 18.83 -3.00 -27.19
N ARG A 168 17.55 -2.95 -26.80
CA ARG A 168 17.14 -3.17 -25.41
C ARG A 168 17.33 -4.60 -24.93
N ASP A 169 17.20 -5.59 -25.80
CA ASP A 169 17.33 -7.00 -25.42
C ASP A 169 18.81 -7.35 -25.22
N ALA A 170 19.68 -6.87 -26.12
CA ALA A 170 21.13 -6.99 -25.97
C ALA A 170 21.64 -6.25 -24.72
N ALA A 171 21.13 -5.03 -24.47
CA ALA A 171 21.47 -4.28 -23.25
C ALA A 171 21.03 -4.99 -21.98
N LYS A 172 19.86 -5.63 -21.99
CA LYS A 172 19.38 -6.42 -20.86
C LYS A 172 20.36 -7.57 -20.56
N ALA A 173 20.77 -8.32 -21.58
CA ALA A 173 21.74 -9.41 -21.42
C ALA A 173 23.11 -8.90 -20.91
N GLU A 174 23.60 -7.76 -21.40
CA GLU A 174 24.84 -7.14 -20.89
C GLU A 174 24.71 -6.72 -19.42
N LEU A 175 23.59 -6.13 -19.02
CA LEU A 175 23.35 -5.73 -17.63
C LEU A 175 23.23 -6.94 -16.68
N GLU A 176 22.55 -8.01 -17.10
CA GLU A 176 22.45 -9.26 -16.31
C GLU A 176 23.83 -9.91 -16.10
N ALA A 177 24.69 -9.88 -17.13
CA ALA A 177 26.07 -10.37 -17.02
C ALA A 177 26.90 -9.51 -16.05
N LEU A 178 26.76 -8.19 -16.10
CA LEU A 178 27.42 -7.27 -15.16
C LEU A 178 26.94 -7.48 -13.72
N GLU A 179 25.63 -7.65 -13.51
CA GLU A 179 25.06 -7.94 -12.20
C GLU A 179 25.59 -9.26 -11.64
N THR A 180 25.60 -10.32 -12.45
CA THR A 180 26.17 -11.63 -12.06
C THR A 180 27.64 -11.54 -11.65
N SER A 181 28.43 -10.77 -12.40
CA SER A 181 29.86 -10.60 -12.12
C SER A 181 30.09 -9.78 -10.85
N MET A 182 29.30 -8.72 -10.65
CA MET A 182 29.32 -7.92 -9.43
C MET A 182 28.97 -8.78 -8.20
N ASP A 183 27.91 -9.57 -8.30
CA ASP A 183 27.48 -10.42 -7.19
C ASP A 183 28.56 -11.46 -6.82
N ALA A 184 29.26 -12.02 -7.81
CA ALA A 184 30.38 -12.94 -7.58
C ALA A 184 31.58 -12.26 -6.88
N GLU A 185 31.90 -11.02 -7.25
CA GLU A 185 32.95 -10.25 -6.57
C GLU A 185 32.56 -9.89 -5.13
N ILE A 186 31.29 -9.55 -4.90
CA ILE A 186 30.75 -9.30 -3.56
C ILE A 186 30.77 -10.59 -2.73
N ASP A 187 30.40 -11.74 -3.30
CA ASP A 187 30.43 -13.02 -2.60
C ASP A 187 31.87 -13.43 -2.21
N ALA A 188 32.85 -13.16 -3.07
CA ALA A 188 34.26 -13.42 -2.80
C ALA A 188 34.86 -12.48 -1.72
N LEU A 189 34.25 -11.31 -1.51
CA LEU A 189 34.66 -10.37 -0.46
C LEU A 189 34.29 -10.86 0.94
N LEU A 190 33.22 -11.64 1.05
CA LEU A 190 32.64 -12.08 2.32
C LEU A 190 33.33 -13.34 2.87
N THR A 191 33.53 -13.37 4.18
CA THR A 191 33.92 -14.60 4.89
C THR A 191 32.72 -15.54 5.06
N ASP A 192 32.97 -16.82 5.29
CA ASP A 192 31.91 -17.80 5.57
C ASP A 192 31.04 -17.39 6.77
N ASP A 193 31.65 -16.83 7.82
CA ASP A 193 30.92 -16.32 8.98
C ASP A 193 30.01 -15.12 8.63
N GLN A 194 30.46 -14.23 7.75
CA GLN A 194 29.66 -13.09 7.27
C GLN A 194 28.50 -13.55 6.39
N LYS A 195 28.72 -14.55 5.53
CA LYS A 195 27.66 -15.19 4.73
C LYS A 195 26.60 -15.82 5.63
N ALA A 196 27.02 -16.59 6.64
CA ALA A 196 26.11 -17.19 7.61
C ALA A 196 25.32 -16.13 8.41
N ALA A 197 25.95 -15.01 8.77
CA ALA A 197 25.28 -13.90 9.44
C ALA A 197 24.21 -13.24 8.55
N ILE A 198 24.50 -13.04 7.26
CA ILE A 198 23.56 -12.52 6.26
C ILE A 198 22.37 -13.48 6.12
N ASP A 199 22.61 -14.78 5.96
CA ASP A 199 21.55 -15.79 5.83
C ASP A 199 20.62 -15.79 7.04
N ALA A 200 21.16 -15.65 8.25
CA ALA A 200 20.38 -15.53 9.48
C ALA A 200 19.52 -14.26 9.49
N MET A 201 20.07 -13.11 9.05
CA MET A 201 19.29 -11.86 8.93
C MET A 201 18.18 -11.99 7.88
N LEU A 202 18.43 -12.64 6.75
CA LEU A 202 17.43 -12.89 5.71
C LEU A 202 16.31 -13.79 6.22
N ALA A 203 16.64 -14.85 6.95
CA ALA A 203 15.66 -15.73 7.58
C ALA A 203 14.81 -14.97 8.60
N GLU A 204 15.41 -14.13 9.44
CA GLU A 204 14.69 -13.31 10.41
C GLU A 204 13.77 -12.29 9.72
N MET A 205 14.25 -11.60 8.68
CA MET A 205 13.43 -10.68 7.89
C MET A 205 12.27 -11.41 7.21
N LYS A 206 12.49 -12.59 6.65
CA LYS A 206 11.43 -13.42 6.06
C LYS A 206 10.38 -13.77 7.10
N GLN A 207 10.79 -14.25 8.28
CA GLN A 207 9.87 -14.55 9.37
C GLN A 207 9.08 -13.31 9.81
N LYS A 208 9.72 -12.15 9.93
CA LYS A 208 9.03 -10.88 10.26
C LYS A 208 8.03 -10.47 9.19
N MET A 209 8.39 -10.62 7.91
CA MET A 209 7.50 -10.32 6.79
C MET A 209 6.30 -11.27 6.77
N ASP A 210 6.52 -12.57 6.97
CA ASP A 210 5.45 -13.57 7.01
C ASP A 210 4.52 -13.33 8.21
N ALA A 211 5.06 -13.01 9.39
CA ALA A 211 4.26 -12.62 10.55
C ALA A 211 3.45 -11.34 10.30
N MET A 212 4.03 -10.34 9.60
CA MET A 212 3.32 -9.12 9.24
C MET A 212 2.21 -9.37 8.21
N ARG A 213 2.45 -10.25 7.23
CA ARG A 213 1.43 -10.69 6.26
C ARG A 213 0.29 -11.42 6.96
N GLN A 214 0.59 -12.36 7.85
CA GLN A 214 -0.41 -13.07 8.62
C GLN A 214 -1.24 -12.10 9.48
N ALA A 215 -0.60 -11.16 10.17
CA ALA A 215 -1.32 -10.17 10.97
C ALA A 215 -2.19 -9.22 10.13
N ALA A 216 -1.77 -8.89 8.89
CA ALA A 216 -2.60 -8.13 7.95
C ALA A 216 -3.82 -8.95 7.49
N HIS A 217 -3.60 -10.23 7.18
CA HIS A 217 -4.64 -11.17 6.79
C HIS A 217 -5.67 -11.36 7.91
N ASP A 218 -5.21 -11.65 9.14
CA ASP A 218 -6.08 -11.84 10.31
C ASP A 218 -6.90 -10.57 10.60
N ALA A 219 -6.31 -9.39 10.40
CA ALA A 219 -7.03 -8.12 10.56
C ALA A 219 -8.12 -7.93 9.50
N MET A 220 -7.87 -8.32 8.24
CA MET A 220 -8.88 -8.32 7.19
C MET A 220 -10.01 -9.30 7.53
N VAL A 221 -9.68 -10.55 7.86
CA VAL A 221 -10.65 -11.59 8.25
C VAL A 221 -11.49 -11.13 9.43
N GLY A 222 -10.86 -10.53 10.44
CA GLY A 222 -11.56 -9.99 11.61
C GLY A 222 -12.46 -8.80 11.29
N ALA A 223 -12.00 -7.85 10.49
CA ALA A 223 -12.78 -6.66 10.11
C ALA A 223 -13.99 -6.99 9.22
N LEU A 224 -13.85 -8.02 8.38
CA LEU A 224 -14.89 -8.50 7.49
C LEU A 224 -15.73 -9.62 8.11
N GLU A 225 -15.37 -10.14 9.28
CA GLU A 225 -16.01 -11.29 9.90
C GLU A 225 -16.12 -12.48 8.92
N MET A 226 -15.04 -12.75 8.16
CA MET A 226 -15.06 -13.71 7.06
C MET A 226 -15.32 -15.14 7.56
N SER A 227 -16.06 -15.90 6.76
CA SER A 227 -16.11 -17.35 6.93
C SER A 227 -14.88 -18.02 6.29
N SER A 228 -14.56 -19.23 6.73
CA SER A 228 -13.47 -20.02 6.16
C SER A 228 -13.68 -20.31 4.66
N GLU A 229 -14.94 -20.43 4.23
CA GLU A 229 -15.31 -20.60 2.82
C GLU A 229 -15.04 -19.32 2.02
N GLN A 230 -15.30 -18.14 2.61
CA GLN A 230 -14.96 -16.86 1.98
C GLN A 230 -13.45 -16.68 1.84
N GLU A 231 -12.66 -17.10 2.84
CA GLU A 231 -11.19 -17.07 2.76
C GLU A 231 -10.67 -17.92 1.59
N ILE A 232 -11.10 -19.18 1.50
CA ILE A 232 -10.69 -20.11 0.43
C ILE A 232 -11.12 -19.59 -0.96
N SER A 233 -12.33 -19.04 -1.05
CA SER A 233 -12.85 -18.49 -2.30
C SER A 233 -12.09 -17.24 -2.72
N LEU A 234 -11.74 -16.37 -1.77
CA LEU A 234 -10.93 -15.17 -2.03
C LEU A 234 -9.53 -15.55 -2.52
N GLU A 235 -8.88 -16.54 -1.90
CA GLU A 235 -7.59 -17.08 -2.37
C GLU A 235 -7.69 -17.59 -3.81
N THR A 236 -8.77 -18.30 -4.13
CA THR A 236 -9.03 -18.81 -5.49
C THR A 236 -9.18 -17.67 -6.49
N ILE A 237 -10.00 -16.65 -6.18
CA ILE A 237 -10.18 -15.46 -7.03
C ILE A 237 -8.83 -14.75 -7.26
N ASN A 238 -8.03 -14.59 -6.21
CA ASN A 238 -6.72 -13.94 -6.31
C ASN A 238 -5.75 -14.73 -7.18
N LYS A 239 -5.74 -16.06 -7.06
CA LYS A 239 -4.91 -16.94 -7.90
C LYS A 239 -5.32 -16.86 -9.38
N GLU A 240 -6.61 -17.02 -9.67
CA GLU A 240 -7.14 -16.92 -11.04
C GLU A 240 -6.84 -15.56 -11.67
N SER A 241 -6.99 -14.49 -10.90
CA SER A 241 -6.71 -13.12 -11.37
C SER A 241 -5.24 -12.91 -11.70
N ALA A 242 -4.33 -13.44 -10.87
CA ALA A 242 -2.89 -13.36 -11.12
C ALA A 242 -2.49 -14.17 -12.37
N GLU A 243 -3.08 -15.35 -12.57
CA GLU A 243 -2.86 -16.18 -13.75
C GLU A 243 -3.40 -15.51 -15.02
N ALA A 244 -4.61 -14.93 -14.97
CA ALA A 244 -5.22 -14.22 -16.08
C ALA A 244 -4.40 -12.99 -16.49
N GLN A 245 -3.93 -12.21 -15.52
CA GLN A 245 -3.06 -11.06 -15.79
C GLN A 245 -1.71 -11.49 -16.38
N LYS A 246 -1.08 -12.55 -15.83
CA LYS A 246 0.18 -13.07 -16.37
C LYS A 246 0.01 -13.50 -17.83
N SER A 247 -1.05 -14.25 -18.12
CA SER A 247 -1.41 -14.68 -19.47
C SER A 247 -1.64 -13.48 -20.40
N LEU A 248 -2.34 -12.43 -19.93
CA LEU A 248 -2.53 -11.20 -20.69
C LEU A 248 -1.19 -10.51 -21.01
N MET A 249 -0.27 -10.41 -20.05
CA MET A 249 1.05 -9.80 -20.27
C MET A 249 1.89 -10.60 -21.26
N GLU A 250 1.89 -11.94 -21.17
CA GLU A 250 2.59 -12.81 -22.11
C GLU A 250 2.02 -12.71 -23.52
N LYS A 251 0.68 -12.70 -23.64
CA LYS A 251 -0.01 -12.47 -24.89
C LYS A 251 0.32 -11.11 -25.48
N ALA A 252 0.26 -10.06 -24.66
CA ALA A 252 0.56 -8.70 -25.10
C ALA A 252 1.99 -8.56 -25.63
N LYS A 253 2.95 -9.26 -25.02
CA LYS A 253 4.33 -9.31 -25.50
C LYS A 253 4.46 -10.11 -26.81
N THR A 254 3.82 -11.27 -26.89
CA THR A 254 3.95 -12.20 -28.03
C THR A 254 3.26 -11.67 -29.29
N GLU A 255 2.12 -10.99 -29.11
CA GLU A 255 1.30 -10.44 -30.19
C GLU A 255 1.57 -8.95 -30.45
N GLU A 256 2.59 -8.37 -29.79
CA GLU A 256 2.91 -6.93 -29.88
C GLU A 256 1.67 -6.03 -29.71
N MET A 257 0.84 -6.37 -28.72
CA MET A 257 -0.45 -5.74 -28.48
C MET A 257 -0.31 -4.23 -28.27
N GLY A 258 -1.18 -3.46 -28.92
CA GLY A 258 -1.23 -2.02 -28.77
C GLY A 258 -1.52 -1.60 -27.32
N ARG A 259 -1.01 -0.43 -26.93
CA ARG A 259 -1.19 0.10 -25.56
C ARG A 259 -2.67 0.26 -25.17
N GLU A 260 -3.51 0.70 -26.11
CA GLU A 260 -4.95 0.88 -25.85
C GLU A 260 -5.65 -0.47 -25.69
N ASP A 261 -5.37 -1.45 -26.55
CA ASP A 261 -5.93 -2.80 -26.45
C ASP A 261 -5.52 -3.48 -25.13
N LEU A 262 -4.25 -3.32 -24.73
CA LEU A 262 -3.77 -3.83 -23.45
C LEU A 262 -4.46 -3.15 -22.27
N LYS A 263 -4.70 -1.83 -22.35
CA LYS A 263 -5.41 -1.08 -21.33
C LYS A 263 -6.86 -1.55 -21.21
N GLU A 264 -7.57 -1.71 -22.33
CA GLU A 264 -8.94 -2.22 -22.35
C GLU A 264 -9.03 -3.65 -21.76
N ALA A 265 -8.11 -4.54 -22.16
CA ALA A 265 -8.05 -5.89 -21.61
C ALA A 265 -7.76 -5.89 -20.09
N LEU A 266 -6.89 -5.00 -19.61
CA LEU A 266 -6.63 -4.83 -18.17
C LEU A 266 -7.85 -4.30 -17.43
N THR A 267 -8.54 -3.30 -17.98
CA THR A 267 -9.78 -2.77 -17.45
C THR A 267 -10.82 -3.89 -17.32
N GLN A 268 -10.97 -4.74 -18.33
CA GLN A 268 -11.89 -5.87 -18.26
C GLN A 268 -11.50 -6.87 -17.16
N LEU A 269 -10.22 -7.22 -17.03
CA LEU A 269 -9.75 -8.12 -15.96
C LEU A 269 -10.04 -7.56 -14.56
N ILE A 270 -9.90 -6.24 -14.37
CA ILE A 270 -10.23 -5.60 -13.09
C ILE A 270 -11.73 -5.66 -12.84
N ALA A 271 -12.55 -5.34 -13.84
CA ALA A 271 -14.01 -5.38 -13.73
C ALA A 271 -14.50 -6.79 -13.36
N ASP A 272 -14.07 -7.81 -14.09
CA ASP A 272 -14.42 -9.21 -13.85
C ASP A 272 -14.04 -9.64 -12.43
N ARG A 273 -12.83 -9.25 -11.99
CA ARG A 273 -12.35 -9.55 -10.65
C ARG A 273 -13.19 -8.85 -9.59
N ASN A 274 -13.46 -7.56 -9.73
CA ASN A 274 -14.28 -6.82 -8.77
C ASN A 274 -15.68 -7.44 -8.65
N SER A 275 -16.32 -7.82 -9.75
CA SER A 275 -17.61 -8.52 -9.71
C SER A 275 -17.55 -9.86 -8.97
N LYS A 276 -16.46 -10.65 -9.11
CA LYS A 276 -16.27 -11.88 -8.34
C LYS A 276 -16.14 -11.60 -6.83
N ILE A 277 -15.41 -10.53 -6.46
CA ILE A 277 -15.25 -10.12 -5.06
C ILE A 277 -16.60 -9.66 -4.47
N GLU A 278 -17.33 -8.81 -5.19
CA GLU A 278 -18.65 -8.33 -4.73
C GLU A 278 -19.69 -9.45 -4.62
N ALA A 279 -19.60 -10.49 -5.45
CA ALA A 279 -20.45 -11.66 -5.34
C ALA A 279 -20.09 -12.58 -4.15
N LEU A 280 -18.83 -12.54 -3.70
CA LEU A 280 -18.34 -13.37 -2.59
C LEU A 280 -18.74 -12.82 -1.21
N PHE A 281 -18.80 -11.49 -1.10
CA PHE A 281 -19.00 -10.79 0.14
C PHE A 281 -20.42 -10.24 0.23
N ASN A 282 -20.97 -10.18 1.45
CA ASN A 282 -22.25 -9.48 1.66
C ASN A 282 -22.07 -7.96 1.56
N GLU A 283 -23.18 -7.22 1.49
CA GLU A 283 -23.18 -5.77 1.33
C GLU A 283 -22.30 -5.06 2.37
N LYS A 284 -22.48 -5.36 3.67
CA LYS A 284 -21.65 -4.80 4.75
C LYS A 284 -20.16 -5.06 4.55
N GLN A 285 -19.78 -6.28 4.15
CA GLN A 285 -18.39 -6.65 3.88
C GLN A 285 -17.83 -5.88 2.67
N VAL A 286 -18.61 -5.76 1.59
CA VAL A 286 -18.22 -4.98 0.40
C VAL A 286 -18.01 -3.52 0.75
N GLU A 287 -18.90 -2.91 1.54
CA GLU A 287 -18.73 -1.54 2.02
C GLU A 287 -17.42 -1.36 2.79
N THR A 288 -17.13 -2.25 3.74
CA THR A 288 -15.86 -2.21 4.50
C THR A 288 -14.64 -2.36 3.59
N ILE A 289 -14.69 -3.23 2.57
CA ILE A 289 -13.62 -3.40 1.58
C ILE A 289 -13.40 -2.11 0.77
N LYS A 290 -14.48 -1.47 0.30
CA LYS A 290 -14.40 -0.22 -0.46
C LYS A 290 -13.85 0.91 0.40
N ILE A 291 -14.31 1.05 1.64
CA ILE A 291 -13.78 2.03 2.61
C ILE A 291 -12.30 1.78 2.88
N TYR A 292 -11.90 0.54 3.19
CA TYR A 292 -10.49 0.19 3.40
C TYR A 292 -9.62 0.56 2.18
N THR A 293 -10.12 0.30 0.97
CA THR A 293 -9.40 0.58 -0.27
C THR A 293 -9.21 2.09 -0.43
N ALA A 294 -10.26 2.89 -0.23
CA ALA A 294 -10.17 4.35 -0.27
C ALA A 294 -9.21 4.90 0.79
N LEU A 295 -9.32 4.42 2.03
CA LEU A 295 -8.41 4.79 3.11
C LEU A 295 -6.95 4.43 2.77
N SER A 296 -6.71 3.27 2.16
CA SER A 296 -5.36 2.85 1.74
C SER A 296 -4.77 3.75 0.67
N MET A 297 -5.61 4.20 -0.28
CA MET A 297 -5.20 5.15 -1.31
C MET A 297 -4.85 6.52 -0.71
N GLN A 298 -5.70 7.05 0.17
CA GLN A 298 -5.43 8.31 0.86
C GLN A 298 -4.22 8.21 1.78
N TYR A 299 -4.09 7.12 2.52
CA TYR A 299 -2.95 6.89 3.40
C TYR A 299 -1.64 6.80 2.60
N SER A 300 -1.64 6.16 1.42
CA SER A 300 -0.48 6.18 0.54
C SER A 300 -0.14 7.59 0.03
N LYS A 301 -1.14 8.42 -0.26
CA LYS A 301 -0.97 9.80 -0.75
C LYS A 301 -0.45 10.76 0.33
N HIS A 302 -0.96 10.64 1.56
CA HIS A 302 -0.73 11.60 2.65
C HIS A 302 0.28 11.11 3.69
N CYS A 303 0.42 9.79 3.88
CA CYS A 303 1.34 9.16 4.84
C CYS A 303 2.46 8.35 4.15
N GLY A 304 2.37 8.11 2.84
CA GLY A 304 3.35 7.29 2.10
C GLY A 304 4.68 7.99 1.80
N GLN A 305 4.75 9.32 1.89
CA GLN A 305 6.00 10.04 1.74
C GLN A 305 6.84 9.85 3.00
N LYS A 306 8.00 9.18 2.87
CA LYS A 306 9.08 9.40 3.85
C LYS A 306 9.34 10.90 3.82
N ARG A 307 9.29 11.55 4.98
CA ARG A 307 9.91 12.87 5.13
C ARG A 307 11.35 12.73 4.67
N ASP A 308 11.65 13.19 3.46
CA ASP A 308 13.02 13.53 3.10
C ASP A 308 13.41 14.63 4.06
N ASP A 309 14.18 14.27 5.10
CA ASP A 309 14.95 15.21 5.93
C ASP A 309 16.05 15.86 5.07
N LYS A 310 15.63 16.57 4.02
CA LYS A 310 16.45 17.48 3.22
C LYS A 310 15.78 18.86 3.17
N GLY A 311 15.42 19.34 4.34
CA GLY A 311 14.98 20.71 4.59
C GLY A 311 16.03 21.55 5.33
N ASN A 312 17.33 21.32 5.11
CA ASN A 312 18.36 22.28 5.50
C ASN A 312 19.55 22.25 4.53
N ARG A 313 19.39 22.92 3.40
CA ARG A 313 20.51 23.58 2.72
C ARG A 313 20.15 25.05 2.61
N GLY A 314 20.64 25.80 3.59
CA GLY A 314 20.72 27.23 3.51
C GLY A 314 21.55 27.68 2.31
N ASP A 315 21.11 28.83 1.82
CA ASP A 315 21.87 29.93 1.26
C ASP A 315 22.44 29.83 -0.16
N GLY A 316 22.32 30.96 -0.85
CA GLY A 316 22.80 31.15 -2.22
C GLY A 316 22.00 32.17 -3.00
N GLY A 317 21.93 33.40 -2.49
CA GLY A 317 21.32 34.53 -3.18
C GLY A 317 21.95 34.82 -4.55
N GLY A 318 21.13 35.38 -5.44
CA GLY A 318 21.54 35.84 -6.77
C GLY A 318 20.44 36.65 -7.45
N LYS A 319 20.12 37.82 -6.90
CA LYS A 319 19.42 38.89 -7.62
C LYS A 319 20.47 39.68 -8.43
N LYS A 320 20.21 39.78 -9.73
CA LYS A 320 20.77 40.73 -10.72
C LYS A 320 22.26 40.64 -11.01
#